data_AF-A0A844AB55-F1
#
_entry.id   AF-A0A844AB55-F1
#
_cell.length_a   1.000
_cell.length_b   1.000
_cell.length_c   1.000
_cell.angle_alpha   90.00
_cell.angle_beta   90.00
_cell.angle_gamma   90.00
#
_symmetry.space_group_name_H-M   'P 1'
#
loop_
_entity.id
_entity.type
_entity.pdbx_description
1 polymer ?
#
loop_
_entity_poly.entity_id
_entity_poly.type
_entity_poly.pdbx_seq_one_letter_code
_entity_poly.pdbx_strand_id
1 'polypeptide(L)' 'MEETVQIGSRGDFGLWAIEVAKQIVGEQGFELAKAARDGTEDDVRAAGNALGKAITDVLLEVYDGLLEEIPEDQDAT' A
#
# COMPACT_ATOMS: atom_id res chain seq x y z
N MET A 1 -4.32 4.50 18.09
CA MET A 1 -5.67 4.18 17.59
C MET A 1 -5.50 4.17 16.09
N GLU A 2 -5.47 2.99 15.50
CA GLU A 2 -5.32 2.83 14.05
C GLU A 2 -6.70 3.09 13.47
N GLU A 3 -6.84 4.17 12.70
CA GLU A 3 -8.11 4.55 12.10
C GLU A 3 -8.36 3.64 10.90
N THR A 4 -9.05 2.53 11.13
CA THR A 4 -9.43 1.58 10.09
C THR A 4 -10.41 2.26 9.13
N VAL A 5 -9.98 2.46 7.88
CA VAL A 5 -10.83 2.99 6.82
C VAL A 5 -11.76 1.86 6.36
N GLN A 6 -13.06 2.01 6.61
CA GLN A 6 -14.08 1.06 6.17
C GLN A 6 -14.42 1.31 4.69
N ILE A 7 -14.16 0.31 3.84
CA ILE A 7 -14.39 0.40 2.39
C ILE A 7 -15.73 -0.26 2.06
N GLY A 8 -16.78 0.54 1.93
CA GLY A 8 -18.16 0.06 1.77
C GLY A 8 -18.55 -0.40 0.35
N SER A 9 -17.72 -0.16 -0.66
CA SER A 9 -18.00 -0.54 -2.05
C SER A 9 -16.73 -0.59 -2.92
N ARG A 10 -16.84 -1.22 -4.10
CA ARG A 10 -15.78 -1.20 -5.12
C ARG A 10 -15.40 0.22 -5.56
N GLY A 11 -16.36 1.15 -5.57
CA GLY A 11 -16.11 2.56 -5.90
C GLY A 11 -15.26 3.25 -4.84
N ASP A 12 -15.60 3.00 -3.57
CA ASP A 12 -14.86 3.54 -2.43
C ASP A 12 -13.45 2.94 -2.36
N PHE A 13 -13.29 1.65 -2.68
CA PHE A 13 -11.99 1.01 -2.80
C PHE A 13 -11.13 1.70 -3.86
N GLY A 14 -11.72 1.99 -5.03
CA GLY A 14 -11.00 2.68 -6.10
C GLY A 14 -10.51 4.06 -5.69
N LEU A 15 -11.33 4.84 -4.97
CA LEU A 15 -10.92 6.16 -4.47
C LEU A 15 -9.83 6.06 -3.40
N TRP A 16 -9.97 5.13 -2.46
CA TRP A 16 -8.97 4.86 -1.45
C TRP A 16 -7.64 4.44 -2.08
N ALA A 17 -7.67 3.49 -3.01
CA ALA A 17 -6.47 2.98 -3.69
C ALA A 17 -5.73 4.10 -4.45
N ILE A 18 -6.47 5.04 -5.06
CA ILE A 18 -5.89 6.21 -5.71
C ILE A 18 -5.18 7.10 -4.69
N GLU A 19 -5.79 7.36 -3.54
CA GLU A 19 -5.19 8.24 -2.53
C GLU A 19 -3.94 7.62 -1.90
N VAL A 20 -4.00 6.33 -1.55
CA VAL A 20 -2.84 5.59 -1.04
C VAL A 20 -1.72 5.55 -2.08
N ALA A 21 -2.04 5.31 -3.36
CA ALA A 21 -1.04 5.33 -4.43
C ALA A 21 -0.36 6.71 -4.56
N LYS A 22 -1.12 7.81 -4.47
CA LYS A 22 -0.53 9.17 -4.48
C LYS A 22 0.40 9.38 -3.29
N GLN A 23 0.02 8.92 -2.10
CA GLN A 23 0.84 9.06 -0.90
C GLN A 23 2.17 8.31 -1.06
N ILE A 24 2.12 7.04 -1.48
CA ILE A 24 3.32 6.22 -1.72
C ILE A 24 4.24 6.88 -2.76
N VAL A 25 3.68 7.35 -3.88
CA VAL A 25 4.46 8.03 -4.92
C VAL A 25 5.04 9.35 -4.42
N GLY A 26 4.26 10.12 -3.65
CA GLY A 26 4.68 11.40 -3.11
C GLY A 26 5.82 11.29 -2.09
N GLU A 27 5.77 10.27 -1.24
CA GLU A 27 6.79 10.04 -0.21
C GLU A 27 7.97 9.24 -0.78
N GLN A 28 7.74 7.99 -1.16
CA GLN A 28 8.80 7.05 -1.51
C GLN A 28 9.28 7.24 -2.96
N GLY A 29 8.37 7.56 -3.88
CA GLY A 29 8.71 7.82 -5.28
C GLY A 29 9.55 9.09 -5.45
N PHE A 30 9.27 10.14 -4.69
CA PHE A 30 10.06 11.37 -4.67
C PHE A 30 11.48 11.11 -4.15
N GLU A 31 11.63 10.39 -3.04
CA GLU A 31 12.95 10.07 -2.49
C GLU A 31 13.77 9.19 -3.45
N LEU A 32 13.13 8.25 -4.16
CA LEU A 32 13.79 7.49 -5.23
C LEU A 32 14.24 8.40 -6.38
N ALA A 33 13.39 9.34 -6.83
CA ALA A 33 13.75 10.27 -7.90
C ALA A 33 14.92 11.19 -7.50
N LYS A 34 14.93 11.65 -6.25
CA LYS A 34 16.01 12.45 -5.67
C LYS A 34 17.30 11.65 -5.57
N ALA A 35 17.25 10.41 -5.08
CA ALA A 35 18.40 9.51 -5.02
C ALA A 35 18.97 9.20 -6.42
N ALA A 36 18.10 9.00 -7.41
CA ALA A 36 18.53 8.74 -8.79
C ALA A 36 19.19 9.95 -9.45
N ARG A 37 18.84 11.18 -9.02
CA ARG A 37 19.40 12.41 -9.57
C ARG A 37 20.74 12.78 -8.94
N ASP A 38 20.79 12.79 -7.61
CA ASP A 38 21.88 13.42 -6.84
C ASP A 38 22.59 12.44 -5.88
N GLY A 39 22.12 11.19 -5.77
CA GLY A 39 22.61 10.21 -4.80
C GLY A 39 23.61 9.19 -5.36
N THR A 40 24.05 8.29 -4.48
CA THR A 40 24.89 7.14 -4.83
C THR A 40 24.05 5.94 -5.27
N GLU A 41 24.70 4.92 -5.84
CA GLU A 41 24.03 3.65 -6.17
C GLU A 41 23.40 2.98 -4.94
N ASP A 42 24.03 3.13 -3.78
CA ASP A 42 23.50 2.62 -2.51
C ASP A 42 22.25 3.38 -2.07
N ASP A 43 22.19 4.70 -2.30
CA ASP A 43 21.01 5.51 -2.01
C ASP A 43 19.83 5.13 -2.93
N VAL A 44 20.10 4.92 -4.22
CA VAL A 44 19.08 4.46 -5.19
C VAL A 44 18.53 3.09 -4.79
N ARG A 45 19.42 2.17 -4.40
CA ARG A 45 19.04 0.83 -3.94
C ARG A 45 18.20 0.89 -2.67
N ALA A 46 18.58 1.72 -1.70
CA ALA A 46 17.82 1.90 -0.47
C ALA A 46 16.43 2.48 -0.73
N ALA A 47 16.35 3.57 -1.51
CA ALA A 47 15.08 4.21 -1.84
C ALA A 47 14.17 3.31 -2.69
N GLY A 48 14.73 2.56 -3.64
CA GLY A 48 13.98 1.60 -4.44
C GLY A 48 13.37 0.48 -3.60
N ASN A 49 14.15 -0.06 -2.65
CA ASN A 49 13.64 -1.05 -1.69
C ASN A 49 12.54 -0.48 -0.80
N ALA A 50 12.66 0.76 -0.33
CA ALA A 50 11.65 1.42 0.48
C ALA A 50 10.33 1.59 -0.28
N LEU A 51 10.38 2.05 -1.54
CA LEU A 51 9.22 2.16 -2.41
C LEU A 51 8.56 0.79 -2.67
N GLY A 52 9.34 -0.22 -3.04
CA GLY A 52 8.83 -1.57 -3.28
C GLY A 52 8.19 -2.19 -2.04
N LYS A 53 8.78 -1.97 -0.86
CA LYS A 53 8.21 -2.41 0.42
C LYS A 53 6.87 -1.73 0.70
N ALA A 54 6.80 -0.41 0.57
CA ALA A 54 5.56 0.34 0.82
C ALA A 54 4.40 -0.13 -0.07
N ILE A 55 4.67 -0.41 -1.36
CA ILE A 55 3.67 -0.98 -2.26
C ILE A 55 3.24 -2.38 -1.79
N THR A 56 4.21 -3.22 -1.43
CA THR A 56 3.93 -4.61 -1.02
C THR A 56 3.13 -4.65 0.28
N ASP A 57 3.47 -3.82 1.27
CA ASP A 57 2.77 -3.74 2.55
C ASP A 57 1.29 -3.40 2.33
N VAL A 58 0.98 -2.40 1.50
CA VAL A 58 -0.41 -2.02 1.18
C VAL A 58 -1.15 -3.13 0.44
N LEU A 59 -0.49 -3.84 -0.48
CA LEU A 59 -1.14 -4.96 -1.18
C LEU A 59 -1.47 -6.12 -0.23
N LEU A 60 -0.61 -6.38 0.76
CA LEU A 60 -0.87 -7.37 1.80
C LEU A 60 -2.01 -6.91 2.73
N GLU A 61 -2.04 -5.64 3.13
CA GLU A 61 -3.14 -5.08 3.93
C GLU A 61 -4.50 -5.24 3.22
N VAL A 62 -4.57 -4.96 1.91
CA VAL A 62 -5.78 -5.18 1.12
C VAL A 62 -6.15 -6.67 1.08
N TYR A 63 -5.16 -7.55 0.90
CA TYR A 63 -5.40 -8.98 0.87
C TYR A 63 -5.94 -9.50 2.20
N ASP A 64 -5.33 -9.10 3.31
CA ASP A 64 -5.73 -9.49 4.66
C ASP A 64 -7.14 -8.96 4.98
N GLY A 65 -7.42 -7.70 4.65
CA GLY A 65 -8.76 -7.11 4.79
C GLY A 65 -9.84 -7.85 3.99
N LEU A 66 -9.52 -8.40 2.81
CA LEU A 66 -10.45 -9.22 2.04
C LEU A 66 -10.70 -10.60 2.66
N LEU A 67 -9.72 -11.17 3.37
CA LEU A 67 -9.87 -12.46 4.05
C LEU A 67 -10.66 -12.34 5.35
N GLU A 68 -10.49 -11.25 6.10
CA GLU A 68 -11.21 -11.00 7.34
C GLU A 68 -12.73 -10.84 7.14
N GLU A 69 -13.19 -10.48 5.93
CA GLU A 69 -14.61 -10.40 5.58
C GLU A 69 -15.27 -11.75 5.26
N ILE A 70 -14.51 -12.84 5.12
CA ILE A 70 -15.07 -14.17 4.85
C ILE A 70 -15.54 -14.77 6.18
N PRO A 71 -16.87 -14.94 6.43
CA PRO A 71 -17.33 -15.54 7.67
C PRO A 71 -16.91 -17.01 7.70
N GLU A 72 -16.27 -17.47 8.78
CA GLU A 72 -15.88 -18.88 8.96
C GLU A 72 -17.08 -19.84 9.13
N ASP A 73 -18.33 -19.37 9.08
CA ASP A 73 -19.53 -20.17 9.38
C ASP A 73 -20.53 -20.25 8.20
N GLN A 74 -20.15 -20.89 7.09
CA GLN A 74 -21.12 -21.39 6.09
C GLN A 74 -20.99 -22.89 5.76
N ASP A 75 -20.30 -23.67 6.60
CA ASP A 75 -20.23 -25.14 6.47
C ASP A 75 -20.86 -25.90 7.66
N ALA A 76 -21.80 -25.29 8.37
CA ALA A 76 -22.60 -26.00 9.37
C ALA A 76 -24.06 -25.51 9.38
N THR A 77 -24.88 -26.02 8.45
CA THR A 77 -26.18 -26.68 8.70
C THR A 77 -26.82 -27.10 7.37
#